data_AF-A0A959RRS8-F1
#
_entry.id   AF-A0A959RRS8-F1
#
_cell.length_a   1.000
_cell.length_b   1.000
_cell.length_c   1.000
_cell.angle_alpha   90.00
_cell.angle_beta   90.00
_cell.angle_gamma   90.00
#
_symmetry.space_group_name_H-M   'P 1'
#
loop_
_entity.id
_entity.type
_entity.pdbx_description
1 polymer ?
#
loop_
_entity_poly.entity_id
_entity_poly.type
_entity_poly.pdbx_seq_one_letter_code
_entity_poly.pdbx_strand_id
1 'polypeptide(L)'
;MSVKENRNIVIERVKKEIIGPGSDIFLCKDNFSDEIIEGKPLQRYYSGILFPKQLQPNASDNGEQEMKEEDADDVTDLNSDIVEEEKKEKEFFKEDDETDKTDTQPKYTSNTFFPSHFGITFAIEKSCNKFKAVISFGNYSKAKPEEIKISYDGEGINLLSEHGLNNFISFDDTNKTLSQTKKIQRTKDGNITAEYQAFQDGLKSLAKATSYDHVLYKTISKLFFKDKYKRNENSIELEINIQDILSANNQHLELKLSEQPNVNAENWNKEMKENLVTHLKLYTNYSDKYYIKAVIENKTLIPKDKFSLSKEKVNQLSCFQTEVRIESEKLLPFRDYKAHLYKTDEDKMLDYLYRDKLAFGIGHNTACTWENAQSPNTPRWIQSTFLPEYDVKNQSSETDKIKGDILNIKNLSVYNSHT
;
A
#
# COMPACT_ATOMS: atom_id res chain seq x y z
N MET A 1 -19.02 18.96 -11.47
CA MET A 1 -18.01 18.50 -10.50
C MET A 1 -17.08 19.66 -10.18
N SER A 2 -16.77 19.88 -8.91
CA SER A 2 -15.78 20.87 -8.48
C SER A 2 -14.36 20.42 -8.83
N VAL A 3 -13.40 21.36 -8.92
CA VAL A 3 -11.96 21.02 -9.12
C VAL A 3 -11.46 20.06 -8.03
N LYS A 4 -11.97 20.21 -6.80
CA LYS A 4 -11.66 19.34 -5.67
C LYS A 4 -12.18 17.91 -5.86
N GLU A 5 -13.40 17.75 -6.36
CA GLU A 5 -13.95 16.42 -6.67
C GLU A 5 -13.12 15.72 -7.76
N ASN A 6 -12.77 16.43 -8.84
CA ASN A 6 -11.95 15.86 -9.91
C ASN A 6 -10.57 15.42 -9.40
N ARG A 7 -9.92 16.24 -8.56
CA ARG A 7 -8.65 15.90 -7.92
C ARG A 7 -8.77 14.62 -7.09
N ASN A 8 -9.81 14.53 -6.26
CA ASN A 8 -10.01 13.37 -5.39
C ASN A 8 -10.26 12.09 -6.20
N ILE A 9 -10.98 12.17 -7.32
CA ILE A 9 -11.17 11.02 -8.23
C ILE A 9 -9.83 10.49 -8.73
N VAL A 10 -8.93 11.38 -9.16
CA VAL A 10 -7.60 10.99 -9.65
C VAL A 10 -6.75 10.40 -8.52
N ILE A 11 -6.72 11.03 -7.34
CA ILE A 11 -5.97 10.53 -6.18
C ILE A 11 -6.46 9.15 -5.77
N GLU A 12 -7.78 8.95 -5.66
CA GLU A 12 -8.37 7.66 -5.31
C GLU A 12 -8.06 6.60 -6.38
N ARG A 13 -8.07 6.95 -7.66
CA ARG A 13 -7.67 6.04 -8.73
C ARG A 13 -6.20 5.62 -8.61
N VAL A 14 -5.31 6.58 -8.38
CA VAL A 14 -3.87 6.30 -8.19
C VAL A 14 -3.64 5.44 -6.95
N LYS A 15 -4.33 5.74 -5.84
CA LYS A 15 -4.26 4.95 -4.61
C LYS A 15 -4.70 3.50 -4.86
N LYS A 16 -5.84 3.30 -5.53
CA LYS A 16 -6.35 1.97 -5.88
C LYS A 16 -5.36 1.18 -6.75
N GLU A 17 -4.74 1.80 -7.74
CA GLU A 17 -3.80 1.10 -8.64
C GLU A 17 -2.43 0.84 -8.00
N ILE A 18 -1.84 1.80 -7.29
CA ILE A 18 -0.47 1.68 -6.78
C ILE A 18 -0.42 0.94 -5.44
N ILE A 19 -1.33 1.27 -4.54
CA ILE A 19 -1.34 0.75 -3.17
C ILE A 19 -2.43 -0.30 -3.02
N GLY A 20 -3.62 -0.07 -3.59
CA GLY A 20 -4.82 -0.86 -3.33
C GLY A 20 -5.48 -0.53 -1.99
N PRO A 21 -6.52 -1.28 -1.58
CA PRO A 21 -7.27 -2.23 -2.41
C PRO A 21 -8.22 -1.52 -3.40
N GLY A 22 -8.92 -2.27 -4.25
CA GLY A 22 -10.02 -1.79 -5.10
C GLY A 22 -9.63 -1.45 -6.53
N SER A 23 -8.61 -2.13 -7.05
CA SER A 23 -8.07 -1.88 -8.40
C SER A 23 -8.82 -2.62 -9.51
N ASP A 24 -9.49 -3.74 -9.19
CA ASP A 24 -10.08 -4.64 -10.18
C ASP A 24 -11.62 -4.58 -10.20
N ILE A 25 -12.23 -5.28 -11.18
CA ILE A 25 -13.68 -5.20 -11.48
C ILE A 25 -14.52 -6.29 -10.78
N PHE A 26 -13.87 -7.22 -10.09
CA PHE A 26 -14.57 -8.33 -9.44
C PHE A 26 -15.43 -7.81 -8.29
N LEU A 27 -16.63 -8.39 -8.17
CA LEU A 27 -17.58 -8.00 -7.13
C LEU A 27 -17.00 -8.32 -5.75
N CYS A 28 -17.01 -7.33 -4.88
CA CYS A 28 -16.60 -7.41 -3.48
C CYS A 28 -17.40 -6.42 -2.65
N LYS A 29 -17.17 -6.39 -1.34
CA LYS A 29 -17.79 -5.41 -0.43
C LYS A 29 -17.31 -3.99 -0.74
N ASP A 30 -18.13 -3.00 -0.38
CA ASP A 30 -17.84 -1.58 -0.60
C ASP A 30 -16.52 -1.10 0.04
N ASN A 31 -16.10 -1.76 1.14
CA ASN A 31 -14.85 -1.46 1.83
C ASN A 31 -13.63 -2.26 1.31
N PHE A 32 -13.81 -3.06 0.26
CA PHE A 32 -12.78 -3.93 -0.33
C PHE A 32 -12.13 -4.93 0.65
N SER A 33 -12.82 -5.25 1.75
CA SER A 33 -12.32 -6.21 2.76
C SER A 33 -12.11 -7.63 2.20
N ASP A 34 -12.83 -7.97 1.14
CA ASP A 34 -12.79 -9.24 0.43
C ASP A 34 -12.57 -9.08 -1.09
N GLU A 35 -11.82 -8.06 -1.50
CA GLU A 35 -11.54 -7.82 -2.92
C GLU A 35 -10.96 -9.06 -3.61
N ILE A 36 -11.24 -9.19 -4.89
CA ILE A 36 -10.64 -10.19 -5.75
C ILE A 36 -9.85 -9.47 -6.82
N ILE A 37 -8.59 -9.87 -6.99
CA ILE A 37 -7.71 -9.34 -8.01
C ILE A 37 -7.27 -10.43 -8.97
N GLU A 38 -7.01 -10.03 -10.21
CA GLU A 38 -6.37 -10.86 -11.20
C GLU A 38 -4.86 -10.95 -11.02
N GLY A 39 -4.33 -12.17 -11.09
CA GLY A 39 -2.89 -12.41 -10.96
C GLY A 39 -2.39 -12.25 -9.53
N LYS A 40 -1.08 -12.40 -9.36
CA LYS A 40 -0.45 -12.37 -8.04
C LYS A 40 -0.45 -10.94 -7.47
N PRO A 41 -0.75 -10.75 -6.18
CA PRO A 41 -0.80 -9.41 -5.57
C PRO A 41 0.47 -8.57 -5.74
N LEU A 42 1.67 -9.17 -5.69
CA LEU A 42 2.94 -8.46 -5.88
C LEU A 42 3.19 -8.00 -7.33
N GLN A 43 2.44 -8.51 -8.30
CA GLN A 43 2.44 -8.01 -9.68
C GLN A 43 1.39 -6.92 -9.90
N ARG A 44 0.49 -6.71 -8.91
CA ARG A 44 -0.61 -5.75 -8.99
C ARG A 44 -0.33 -4.47 -8.23
N TYR A 45 0.20 -4.60 -7.01
CA TYR A 45 0.46 -3.49 -6.11
C TYR A 45 1.96 -3.25 -5.94
N TYR A 46 2.34 -1.98 -5.78
CA TYR A 46 3.74 -1.56 -5.80
C TYR A 46 4.19 -0.86 -4.52
N SER A 47 3.25 -0.45 -3.66
CA SER A 47 3.57 0.31 -2.45
C SER A 47 2.66 -0.06 -1.28
N GLY A 48 3.07 0.28 -0.06
CA GLY A 48 2.38 -0.13 1.16
C GLY A 48 2.48 -1.63 1.46
N ILE A 49 3.56 -2.28 1.00
CA ILE A 49 3.77 -3.72 1.15
C ILE A 49 4.89 -3.97 2.16
N LEU A 50 4.61 -4.80 3.16
CA LEU A 50 5.58 -5.32 4.11
C LEU A 50 6.04 -6.70 3.63
N PHE A 51 7.28 -6.78 3.14
CA PHE A 51 7.85 -7.99 2.57
C PHE A 51 8.46 -8.91 3.64
N PRO A 52 8.59 -10.22 3.39
CA PRO A 52 9.50 -11.05 4.16
C PRO A 52 10.95 -10.55 4.01
N LYS A 53 11.83 -10.90 4.96
CA LYS A 53 13.27 -10.61 4.87
C LYS A 53 13.94 -11.50 3.84
N GLN A 54 14.67 -10.88 2.93
CA GLN A 54 15.57 -11.60 2.05
C GLN A 54 16.84 -11.99 2.83
N LEU A 55 17.27 -13.25 2.71
CA LEU A 55 18.52 -13.73 3.28
C LEU A 55 19.67 -13.23 2.38
N GLN A 56 20.23 -12.07 2.71
CA GLN A 56 21.27 -11.44 1.91
C GLN A 56 22.68 -11.89 2.34
N PRO A 57 23.56 -12.23 1.39
CA PRO A 57 24.98 -12.46 1.70
C PRO A 57 25.78 -11.16 1.93
N ASN A 58 25.36 -10.02 1.35
CA ASN A 58 26.06 -8.74 1.43
C ASN A 58 25.10 -7.59 1.80
N ALA A 59 25.49 -6.72 2.74
CA ALA A 59 24.66 -5.63 3.29
C ALA A 59 24.38 -4.44 2.35
N SER A 60 24.91 -4.45 1.12
CA SER A 60 24.77 -3.35 0.14
C SER A 60 23.72 -3.60 -0.95
N ASP A 61 23.16 -4.81 -1.01
CA ASP A 61 22.09 -5.14 -1.95
C ASP A 61 20.74 -4.75 -1.34
N ASN A 62 19.97 -3.96 -2.05
CA ASN A 62 18.76 -3.34 -1.53
C ASN A 62 17.48 -3.81 -2.24
N GLY A 63 17.62 -4.84 -3.10
CA GLY A 63 16.54 -5.40 -3.92
C GLY A 63 16.41 -4.80 -5.32
N GLU A 64 17.23 -3.82 -5.73
CA GLU A 64 17.10 -3.16 -7.05
C GLU A 64 17.19 -4.13 -8.23
N GLN A 65 18.00 -5.19 -8.11
CA GLN A 65 18.13 -6.21 -9.16
C GLN A 65 16.85 -7.03 -9.37
N GLU A 66 16.03 -7.21 -8.33
CA GLU A 66 14.80 -8.01 -8.46
C GLU A 66 13.63 -7.22 -9.04
N MET A 67 13.76 -5.89 -9.16
CA MET A 67 12.83 -5.10 -9.97
C MET A 67 13.00 -5.34 -11.48
N LYS A 68 14.10 -5.97 -11.91
CA LYS A 68 14.42 -6.20 -13.33
C LYS A 68 14.01 -7.57 -13.85
N GLU A 69 13.34 -8.41 -13.06
CA GLU A 69 12.78 -9.66 -13.60
C GLU A 69 11.57 -9.33 -14.48
N GLU A 70 11.82 -9.20 -15.79
CA GLU A 70 10.79 -9.15 -16.84
C GLU A 70 10.06 -10.50 -16.92
N ASP A 71 8.73 -10.40 -17.07
CA ASP A 71 7.77 -11.48 -17.20
C ASP A 71 8.01 -12.34 -18.45
N ALA A 72 8.87 -13.36 -18.38
CA ALA A 72 9.01 -14.34 -19.46
C ALA A 72 8.08 -15.57 -19.31
N ASP A 73 7.61 -15.91 -18.10
CA ASP A 73 7.00 -17.22 -17.85
C ASP A 73 5.46 -17.25 -17.83
N ASP A 74 4.75 -16.11 -17.99
CA ASP A 74 3.28 -16.09 -17.93
C ASP A 74 2.61 -15.29 -19.07
N VAL A 75 3.35 -15.01 -20.14
CA VAL A 75 2.89 -14.26 -21.33
C VAL A 75 3.13 -15.05 -22.62
N THR A 76 2.71 -16.31 -22.67
CA THR A 76 2.74 -17.11 -23.93
C THR A 76 1.39 -17.28 -24.61
N ASP A 77 0.32 -16.66 -24.11
CA ASP A 77 -0.98 -16.68 -24.78
C ASP A 77 -1.55 -15.26 -24.93
N LEU A 78 -0.96 -14.52 -25.87
CA LEU A 78 -1.61 -13.78 -26.97
C LEU A 78 -0.72 -12.60 -27.41
N ASN A 79 -0.12 -12.79 -28.59
CA ASN A 79 0.67 -11.88 -29.44
C ASN A 79 2.18 -11.80 -29.18
N SER A 80 2.90 -12.42 -30.12
CA SER A 80 4.31 -12.19 -30.47
C SER A 80 4.48 -10.87 -31.22
N ASP A 81 5.41 -10.02 -30.79
CA ASP A 81 6.54 -9.57 -31.63
C ASP A 81 7.38 -8.45 -30.96
N ILE A 82 8.68 -8.74 -30.87
CA ILE A 82 9.87 -7.86 -30.99
C ILE A 82 10.01 -6.70 -29.99
N VAL A 83 11.01 -6.81 -29.10
CA VAL A 83 11.75 -5.65 -28.56
C VAL A 83 13.25 -5.98 -28.54
N GLU A 84 14.05 -5.18 -29.23
CA GLU A 84 15.52 -5.19 -29.17
C GLU A 84 15.99 -4.40 -27.92
N GLU A 85 16.97 -4.95 -27.18
CA GLU A 85 17.58 -4.31 -26.01
C GLU A 85 18.63 -3.25 -26.41
N GLU A 86 18.43 -1.98 -26.02
CA GLU A 86 19.52 -0.99 -25.95
C GLU A 86 20.08 -0.90 -24.51
N LYS A 87 21.37 -1.20 -24.36
CA LYS A 87 22.12 -0.98 -23.11
C LYS A 87 22.55 0.49 -22.99
N LYS A 88 22.11 1.18 -21.92
CA LYS A 88 22.75 2.40 -21.43
C LYS A 88 23.48 2.14 -20.12
N GLU A 89 24.78 2.46 -20.10
CA GLU A 89 25.62 2.47 -18.90
C GLU A 89 25.19 3.59 -17.94
N LYS A 90 25.17 3.31 -16.63
CA LYS A 90 24.92 4.30 -15.56
C LYS A 90 26.26 4.77 -14.98
N GLU A 91 26.48 6.09 -14.99
CA GLU A 91 27.56 6.76 -14.27
C GLU A 91 27.32 6.73 -12.75
N PHE A 92 28.39 6.47 -12.00
CA PHE A 92 28.43 6.39 -10.55
C PHE A 92 28.80 7.77 -10.00
N PHE A 93 27.83 8.56 -9.53
CA PHE A 93 28.13 9.76 -8.73
C PHE A 93 28.41 9.32 -7.30
N LYS A 94 29.67 9.45 -6.87
CA LYS A 94 30.05 9.44 -5.46
C LYS A 94 29.80 10.85 -4.92
N GLU A 95 28.87 10.99 -3.97
CA GLU A 95 28.83 12.16 -3.09
C GLU A 95 29.77 11.89 -1.91
N ASP A 96 30.71 12.81 -1.72
CA ASP A 96 31.72 12.79 -0.67
C ASP A 96 31.09 12.95 0.73
N ASP A 97 31.60 12.16 1.68
CA ASP A 97 31.31 12.25 3.11
C ASP A 97 31.79 13.61 3.68
N GLU A 98 30.90 14.60 3.74
CA GLU A 98 31.08 15.75 4.64
C GLU A 98 30.58 15.37 6.04
N THR A 99 31.55 15.11 6.92
CA THR A 99 31.36 14.88 8.34
C THR A 99 30.92 16.16 9.04
N ASP A 100 29.62 16.40 9.18
CA ASP A 100 29.13 17.36 10.16
C ASP A 100 28.05 16.79 11.09
N LYS A 101 28.34 16.88 12.40
CA LYS A 101 27.58 16.23 13.47
C LYS A 101 26.43 17.15 13.90
N THR A 102 25.30 17.07 13.21
CA THR A 102 24.00 17.41 13.79
C THR A 102 23.01 16.28 13.54
N ASP A 103 22.71 15.52 14.60
CA ASP A 103 21.88 14.31 14.64
C ASP A 103 20.36 14.58 14.46
N THR A 104 20.02 15.57 13.62
CA THR A 104 18.62 15.96 13.34
C THR A 104 18.25 15.92 11.86
N GLN A 105 19.22 15.70 10.97
CA GLN A 105 18.93 15.30 9.60
C GLN A 105 18.88 13.76 9.52
N PRO A 106 17.75 13.15 9.13
CA PRO A 106 17.65 11.71 9.04
C PRO A 106 18.64 11.18 8.01
N LYS A 107 19.46 10.21 8.41
CA LYS A 107 20.19 9.37 7.47
C LYS A 107 19.17 8.47 6.76
N TYR A 108 18.70 8.90 5.60
CA TYR A 108 17.85 8.10 4.74
C TYR A 108 18.70 7.04 4.05
N THR A 109 18.48 5.76 4.37
CA THR A 109 18.85 4.69 3.44
C THR A 109 17.71 4.56 2.44
N SER A 110 17.66 5.51 1.50
CA SER A 110 16.53 5.82 0.60
C SER A 110 16.09 4.69 -0.32
N ASN A 111 16.83 3.57 -0.37
CA ASN A 111 16.69 2.60 -1.45
C ASN A 111 16.26 1.21 -0.97
N THR A 112 15.38 1.07 0.03
CA THR A 112 14.88 -0.28 0.39
C THR A 112 13.66 -0.63 -0.47
N PHE A 113 13.86 -1.41 -1.53
CA PHE A 113 12.79 -1.77 -2.47
C PHE A 113 11.78 -2.77 -1.89
N PHE A 114 12.24 -3.67 -1.01
CA PHE A 114 11.40 -4.67 -0.35
C PHE A 114 11.50 -4.52 1.17
N PRO A 115 10.89 -3.48 1.76
CA PRO A 115 11.00 -3.23 3.19
C PRO A 115 10.34 -4.36 3.98
N SER A 116 11.13 -5.01 4.84
CA SER A 116 10.62 -6.01 5.78
C SER A 116 10.23 -5.42 7.13
N HIS A 117 10.43 -4.11 7.30
CA HIS A 117 10.02 -3.36 8.47
C HIS A 117 9.78 -1.90 8.10
N PHE A 118 8.78 -1.29 8.72
CA PHE A 118 8.55 0.15 8.67
C PHE A 118 7.65 0.58 9.82
N GLY A 119 7.52 1.88 10.03
CA GLY A 119 6.61 2.40 11.03
C GLY A 119 6.82 3.87 11.30
N ILE A 120 6.41 4.32 12.48
CA ILE A 120 6.41 5.74 12.84
C ILE A 120 7.03 5.94 14.22
N THR A 121 7.54 7.14 14.47
CA THR A 121 7.86 7.61 15.82
C THR A 121 7.01 8.83 16.13
N PHE A 122 6.40 8.80 17.30
CA PHE A 122 5.52 9.86 17.78
C PHE A 122 5.94 10.26 19.20
N ALA A 123 5.49 11.44 19.62
CA ALA A 123 5.70 11.92 20.98
C ALA A 123 4.40 11.89 21.78
N ILE A 124 4.49 11.51 23.05
CA ILE A 124 3.35 11.41 23.96
C ILE A 124 3.68 12.01 25.32
N GLU A 125 2.68 12.60 25.98
CA GLU A 125 2.84 13.17 27.31
C GLU A 125 3.22 12.11 28.35
N LYS A 126 4.10 12.45 29.31
CA LYS A 126 4.51 11.52 30.38
C LYS A 126 3.39 11.10 31.32
N SER A 127 2.33 11.90 31.43
CA SER A 127 1.14 11.55 32.22
C SER A 127 0.23 10.54 31.49
N CYS A 128 0.56 10.15 30.27
CA CYS A 128 -0.16 9.11 29.56
C CYS A 128 0.15 7.73 30.15
N ASN A 129 -0.91 6.98 30.47
CA ASN A 129 -0.78 5.62 30.98
C ASN A 129 -0.89 4.59 29.85
N LYS A 130 -1.75 4.86 28.86
CA LYS A 130 -2.05 3.93 27.77
C LYS A 130 -2.37 4.64 26.47
N PHE A 131 -2.09 3.98 25.36
CA PHE A 131 -2.49 4.40 24.02
C PHE A 131 -2.94 3.18 23.21
N LYS A 132 -3.68 3.42 22.13
CA LYS A 132 -4.13 2.37 21.22
C LYS A 132 -3.23 2.33 20.00
N ALA A 133 -2.74 1.16 19.63
CA ALA A 133 -2.05 0.91 18.38
C ALA A 133 -2.94 0.02 17.50
N VAL A 134 -3.24 0.47 16.29
CA VAL A 134 -3.99 -0.27 15.29
C VAL A 134 -3.06 -0.64 14.16
N ILE A 135 -2.97 -1.93 13.87
CA ILE A 135 -2.16 -2.47 12.78
C ILE A 135 -3.10 -3.12 11.79
N SER A 136 -3.17 -2.60 10.58
CA SER A 136 -4.02 -3.16 9.53
C SER A 136 -3.19 -3.60 8.33
N PHE A 137 -3.62 -4.69 7.68
CA PHE A 137 -3.03 -5.20 6.45
C PHE A 137 -3.96 -6.21 5.76
N GLY A 138 -3.83 -6.33 4.45
CA GLY A 138 -4.37 -7.43 3.66
C GLY A 138 -3.37 -8.56 3.50
N ASN A 139 -3.84 -9.80 3.54
CA ASN A 139 -3.15 -10.93 2.93
C ASN A 139 -4.04 -11.53 1.84
N TYR A 140 -3.47 -12.31 0.93
CA TYR A 140 -4.21 -12.88 -0.19
C TYR A 140 -4.06 -14.39 -0.25
N SER A 141 -5.17 -15.05 -0.55
CA SER A 141 -5.24 -16.47 -0.85
C SER A 141 -5.88 -16.67 -2.22
N LYS A 142 -5.65 -17.82 -2.85
CA LYS A 142 -6.31 -18.13 -4.13
C LYS A 142 -7.82 -18.16 -3.93
N ALA A 143 -8.55 -17.38 -4.73
CA ALA A 143 -10.00 -17.29 -4.67
C ALA A 143 -10.64 -18.62 -5.13
N LYS A 144 -11.77 -18.98 -4.51
CA LYS A 144 -12.56 -20.11 -4.97
C LYS A 144 -13.40 -19.72 -6.18
N PRO A 145 -13.70 -20.63 -7.12
CA PRO A 145 -14.50 -20.34 -8.31
C PRO A 145 -15.82 -19.63 -8.02
N GLU A 146 -16.50 -20.03 -6.94
CA GLU A 146 -17.82 -19.52 -6.56
C GLU A 146 -17.76 -18.08 -5.98
N GLU A 147 -16.57 -17.65 -5.55
CA GLU A 147 -16.31 -16.30 -5.03
C GLU A 147 -16.02 -15.32 -6.17
N ILE A 148 -15.53 -15.80 -7.32
CA ILE A 148 -15.14 -14.96 -8.46
C ILE A 148 -16.39 -14.57 -9.24
N LYS A 149 -16.85 -13.34 -9.04
CA LYS A 149 -18.07 -12.79 -9.65
C LYS A 149 -17.78 -11.49 -10.38
N ILE A 150 -18.39 -11.32 -11.55
CA ILE A 150 -18.35 -10.07 -12.32
C ILE A 150 -19.80 -9.62 -12.55
N SER A 151 -20.07 -8.32 -12.38
CA SER A 151 -21.38 -7.75 -12.72
C SER A 151 -21.63 -7.85 -14.23
N TYR A 152 -22.81 -8.34 -14.60
CA TYR A 152 -23.16 -8.61 -15.99
C TYR A 152 -24.67 -8.46 -16.21
N ASP A 153 -25.07 -7.69 -17.22
CA ASP A 153 -26.48 -7.34 -17.45
C ASP A 153 -27.32 -8.48 -18.07
N GLY A 154 -26.67 -9.56 -18.52
CA GLY A 154 -27.33 -10.74 -19.09
C GLY A 154 -27.41 -10.74 -20.63
N GLU A 155 -26.75 -9.81 -21.30
CA GLU A 155 -26.71 -9.75 -22.78
C GLU A 155 -26.16 -11.07 -23.36
N GLY A 156 -26.89 -11.68 -24.30
CA GLY A 156 -26.44 -12.90 -25.00
C GLY A 156 -26.31 -14.15 -24.12
N ILE A 157 -26.96 -14.22 -22.95
CA ILE A 157 -26.78 -15.36 -22.03
C ILE A 157 -27.24 -16.71 -22.61
N ASN A 158 -28.20 -16.69 -23.55
CA ASN A 158 -28.65 -17.86 -24.30
C ASN A 158 -27.50 -18.55 -25.06
N LEU A 159 -26.49 -17.78 -25.48
CA LEU A 159 -25.33 -18.27 -26.20
C LEU A 159 -24.46 -19.20 -25.35
N LEU A 160 -24.53 -19.12 -24.02
CA LEU A 160 -23.80 -20.05 -23.14
C LEU A 160 -24.25 -21.50 -23.35
N SER A 161 -25.56 -21.74 -23.51
CA SER A 161 -26.09 -23.08 -23.84
C SER A 161 -25.72 -23.51 -25.24
N GLU A 162 -25.86 -22.59 -26.21
CA GLU A 162 -25.62 -22.88 -27.63
C GLU A 162 -24.18 -23.29 -27.91
N HIS A 163 -23.22 -22.76 -27.13
CA HIS A 163 -21.80 -23.05 -27.26
C HIS A 163 -21.24 -23.96 -26.15
N GLY A 164 -22.09 -24.58 -25.32
CA GLY A 164 -21.66 -25.56 -24.32
C GLY A 164 -20.90 -24.99 -23.11
N LEU A 165 -21.00 -23.69 -22.85
CA LEU A 165 -20.30 -22.98 -21.77
C LEU A 165 -21.03 -23.03 -20.42
N ASN A 166 -22.32 -23.40 -20.38
CA ASN A 166 -23.13 -23.52 -19.15
C ASN A 166 -22.54 -24.49 -18.10
N ASN A 167 -21.69 -25.43 -18.52
CA ASN A 167 -21.03 -26.35 -17.58
C ASN A 167 -19.92 -25.68 -16.75
N PHE A 168 -19.42 -24.53 -17.22
CA PHE A 168 -18.30 -23.79 -16.63
C PHE A 168 -18.73 -22.46 -16.01
N ILE A 169 -19.87 -21.95 -16.45
CA ILE A 169 -20.30 -20.57 -16.21
C ILE A 169 -21.74 -20.59 -15.71
N SER A 170 -21.97 -19.87 -14.61
CA SER A 170 -23.30 -19.62 -14.10
C SER A 170 -23.61 -18.13 -14.16
N PHE A 171 -24.83 -17.82 -14.58
CA PHE A 171 -25.40 -16.49 -14.51
C PHE A 171 -26.53 -16.46 -13.49
N ASP A 172 -26.44 -15.51 -12.58
CA ASP A 172 -27.46 -15.21 -11.59
C ASP A 172 -28.24 -13.98 -12.06
N ASP A 173 -29.46 -14.20 -12.54
CA ASP A 173 -30.34 -13.15 -13.05
C ASP A 173 -30.83 -12.18 -11.96
N THR A 174 -30.89 -12.65 -10.70
CA THR A 174 -31.36 -11.84 -9.57
C THR A 174 -30.29 -10.81 -9.19
N ASN A 175 -29.04 -11.26 -9.10
CA ASN A 175 -27.92 -10.40 -8.73
C ASN A 175 -27.21 -9.77 -9.93
N LYS A 176 -27.60 -10.14 -11.17
CA LYS A 176 -26.93 -9.72 -12.41
C LYS A 176 -25.44 -9.97 -12.36
N THR A 177 -25.05 -11.21 -12.04
CA THR A 177 -23.65 -11.61 -11.91
C THR A 177 -23.32 -12.86 -12.70
N LEU A 178 -22.11 -12.91 -13.23
CA LEU A 178 -21.53 -14.04 -13.95
C LEU A 178 -20.36 -14.60 -13.14
N SER A 179 -20.33 -15.91 -12.93
CA SER A 179 -19.35 -16.58 -12.07
C SER A 179 -18.90 -17.93 -12.62
N GLN A 180 -17.80 -18.45 -12.09
CA GLN A 180 -17.31 -19.79 -12.43
C GLN A 180 -18.08 -20.83 -11.61
N THR A 181 -18.46 -21.94 -12.25
CA THR A 181 -19.06 -23.08 -11.53
C THR A 181 -18.00 -23.98 -10.90
N LYS A 182 -16.80 -24.02 -11.48
CA LYS A 182 -15.67 -24.85 -11.02
C LYS A 182 -14.36 -24.34 -11.57
N LYS A 183 -13.26 -24.71 -10.91
CA LYS A 183 -11.91 -24.47 -11.41
C LYS A 183 -11.62 -25.45 -12.55
N ILE A 184 -11.26 -24.93 -13.72
CA ILE A 184 -10.83 -25.74 -14.86
C ILE A 184 -9.34 -26.02 -14.76
N GLN A 185 -8.96 -27.30 -14.70
CA GLN A 185 -7.55 -27.68 -14.76
C GLN A 185 -7.06 -27.58 -16.21
N ARG A 186 -6.13 -26.67 -16.50
CA ARG A 186 -5.63 -26.46 -17.88
C ARG A 186 -4.80 -27.62 -18.40
N THR A 187 -3.86 -28.09 -17.59
CA THR A 187 -2.93 -29.16 -17.95
C THR A 187 -2.89 -30.25 -16.88
N LYS A 188 -2.69 -31.49 -17.33
CA LYS A 188 -2.43 -32.65 -16.49
C LYS A 188 -1.34 -33.48 -17.17
N ASP A 189 -0.26 -33.78 -16.44
CA ASP A 189 0.89 -34.53 -16.95
C ASP A 189 1.49 -33.93 -18.25
N GLY A 190 1.52 -32.60 -18.34
CA GLY A 190 2.03 -31.87 -19.51
C GLY A 190 1.06 -31.76 -20.70
N ASN A 191 -0.09 -32.44 -20.67
CA ASN A 191 -1.09 -32.40 -21.73
C ASN A 191 -2.28 -31.50 -21.36
N ILE A 192 -2.87 -30.85 -22.36
CA ILE A 192 -4.14 -30.12 -22.20
C ILE A 192 -5.24 -31.09 -21.79
N THR A 193 -6.02 -30.72 -20.78
CA THR A 193 -7.15 -31.56 -20.35
C THR A 193 -8.30 -31.47 -21.36
N ALA A 194 -9.05 -32.57 -21.52
CA ALA A 194 -10.24 -32.59 -22.38
C ALA A 194 -11.29 -31.55 -21.93
N GLU A 195 -11.36 -31.28 -20.63
CA GLU A 195 -12.23 -30.26 -20.07
C GLU A 195 -11.84 -28.85 -20.53
N TYR A 196 -10.54 -28.50 -20.45
CA TYR A 196 -10.05 -27.22 -20.90
C TYR A 196 -10.19 -27.07 -22.42
N GLN A 197 -9.96 -28.14 -23.18
CA GLN A 197 -10.19 -28.15 -24.62
C GLN A 197 -11.66 -27.86 -24.96
N ALA A 198 -12.61 -28.51 -24.28
CA ALA A 198 -14.04 -28.27 -24.48
C ALA A 198 -14.44 -26.81 -24.17
N PHE A 199 -13.87 -26.23 -23.10
CA PHE A 199 -14.06 -24.82 -22.79
C PHE A 199 -13.50 -23.91 -23.89
N GLN A 200 -12.27 -24.16 -24.37
CA GLN A 200 -11.67 -23.38 -25.45
C GLN A 200 -12.46 -23.47 -26.76
N ASP A 201 -12.96 -24.66 -27.10
CA ASP A 201 -13.75 -24.88 -28.31
C ASP A 201 -15.10 -24.14 -28.23
N GLY A 202 -15.76 -24.18 -27.06
CA GLY A 202 -16.96 -23.39 -26.79
C GLY A 202 -16.71 -21.88 -26.89
N LEU A 203 -15.61 -21.39 -26.32
CA LEU A 203 -15.24 -19.98 -26.35
C LEU A 203 -14.90 -19.51 -27.78
N LYS A 204 -14.19 -20.32 -28.57
CA LYS A 204 -13.92 -20.07 -30.00
C LYS A 204 -15.20 -20.09 -30.84
N SER A 205 -16.12 -21.00 -30.53
CA SER A 205 -17.42 -21.09 -31.20
C SER A 205 -18.26 -19.83 -30.94
N LEU A 206 -18.29 -19.35 -29.69
CA LEU A 206 -18.94 -18.09 -29.31
C LEU A 206 -18.33 -16.89 -30.07
N ALA A 207 -17.00 -16.80 -30.12
CA ALA A 207 -16.31 -15.71 -30.84
C ALA A 207 -16.63 -15.68 -32.34
N LYS A 208 -16.73 -16.87 -32.97
CA LYS A 208 -17.09 -17.00 -34.39
C LYS A 208 -18.54 -16.60 -34.66
N ALA A 209 -19.46 -16.89 -33.74
CA ALA A 209 -20.87 -16.58 -33.89
C ALA A 209 -21.19 -15.10 -33.59
N THR A 210 -20.40 -14.45 -32.73
CA THR A 210 -20.61 -13.07 -32.29
C THR A 210 -19.48 -12.16 -32.77
N SER A 211 -18.42 -12.02 -31.96
CA SER A 211 -17.15 -11.37 -32.23
C SER A 211 -16.26 -11.53 -31.00
N TYR A 212 -14.93 -11.40 -31.15
CA TYR A 212 -14.00 -11.25 -30.02
C TYR A 212 -14.27 -9.98 -29.19
N ASP A 213 -14.96 -8.99 -29.77
CA ASP A 213 -15.34 -7.76 -29.08
C ASP A 213 -16.64 -7.85 -28.28
N HIS A 214 -17.38 -8.96 -28.42
CA HIS A 214 -18.65 -9.15 -27.73
C HIS A 214 -18.47 -9.11 -26.21
N VAL A 215 -19.38 -8.41 -25.51
CA VAL A 215 -19.29 -8.20 -24.06
C VAL A 215 -19.23 -9.53 -23.30
N LEU A 216 -20.11 -10.47 -23.66
CA LEU A 216 -20.08 -11.84 -23.10
C LEU A 216 -18.71 -12.51 -23.27
N TYR A 217 -18.12 -12.48 -24.48
CA TYR A 217 -16.82 -13.09 -24.72
C TYR A 217 -15.75 -12.46 -23.83
N LYS A 218 -15.66 -11.12 -23.78
CA LYS A 218 -14.70 -10.39 -22.95
C LYS A 218 -14.85 -10.70 -21.46
N THR A 219 -16.09 -10.73 -20.96
CA THR A 219 -16.39 -11.05 -19.56
C THR A 219 -15.97 -12.47 -19.21
N ILE A 220 -16.28 -13.45 -20.08
CA ILE A 220 -15.86 -14.85 -19.89
C ILE A 220 -14.34 -14.98 -19.94
N SER A 221 -13.70 -14.39 -20.94
CA SER A 221 -12.24 -14.39 -21.06
C SER A 221 -11.59 -13.85 -19.78
N LYS A 222 -12.08 -12.71 -19.27
CA LYS A 222 -11.55 -12.10 -18.04
C LYS A 222 -11.82 -12.94 -16.79
N LEU A 223 -12.96 -13.62 -16.75
CA LEU A 223 -13.31 -14.51 -15.64
C LEU A 223 -12.31 -15.68 -15.53
N PHE A 224 -11.84 -16.26 -16.64
CA PHE A 224 -10.93 -17.42 -16.67
C PHE A 224 -9.45 -17.06 -16.91
N PHE A 225 -9.13 -15.78 -17.10
CA PHE A 225 -7.76 -15.31 -17.33
C PHE A 225 -6.99 -15.21 -16.01
N LYS A 226 -5.81 -15.86 -15.94
CA LYS A 226 -4.96 -16.00 -14.74
C LYS A 226 -5.68 -16.56 -13.50
N ASP A 227 -4.89 -16.95 -12.49
CA ASP A 227 -5.45 -17.23 -11.17
C ASP A 227 -5.97 -15.93 -10.54
N LYS A 228 -7.04 -16.02 -9.73
CA LYS A 228 -7.57 -14.88 -8.96
C LYS A 228 -7.21 -15.04 -7.49
N TYR A 229 -6.96 -13.91 -6.84
CA TYR A 229 -6.56 -13.87 -5.44
C TYR A 229 -7.55 -13.02 -4.66
N LYS A 230 -8.06 -13.60 -3.56
CA LYS A 230 -9.01 -12.96 -2.66
C LYS A 230 -8.27 -12.38 -1.46
N ARG A 231 -8.56 -11.12 -1.14
CA ARG A 231 -8.05 -10.42 0.03
C ARG A 231 -8.73 -10.94 1.30
N ASN A 232 -7.95 -11.12 2.35
CA ASN A 232 -8.42 -11.23 3.72
C ASN A 232 -7.90 -10.01 4.49
N GLU A 233 -8.80 -9.12 4.86
CA GLU A 233 -8.51 -7.97 5.70
C GLU A 233 -8.17 -8.38 7.14
N ASN A 234 -7.15 -7.74 7.70
CA ASN A 234 -6.78 -7.85 9.10
C ASN A 234 -6.68 -6.45 9.70
N SER A 235 -7.27 -6.27 10.88
CA SER A 235 -7.15 -5.07 11.68
C SER A 235 -6.99 -5.49 13.14
N ILE A 236 -5.80 -5.26 13.68
CA ILE A 236 -5.41 -5.69 15.03
C ILE A 236 -5.34 -4.45 15.91
N GLU A 237 -6.21 -4.40 16.91
CA GLU A 237 -6.23 -3.34 17.90
C GLU A 237 -5.50 -3.77 19.18
N LEU A 238 -4.44 -3.05 19.53
CA LEU A 238 -3.61 -3.30 20.71
C LEU A 238 -3.76 -2.13 21.68
N GLU A 239 -4.23 -2.40 22.89
CA GLU A 239 -4.16 -1.44 23.98
C GLU A 239 -2.82 -1.59 24.69
N ILE A 240 -1.95 -0.58 24.59
CA ILE A 240 -0.60 -0.63 25.10
C ILE A 240 -0.48 0.21 26.37
N ASN A 241 -0.02 -0.39 27.45
CA ASN A 241 0.36 0.32 28.66
C ASN A 241 1.81 0.81 28.56
N ILE A 242 2.05 2.09 28.82
CA ILE A 242 3.40 2.67 28.78
C ILE A 242 4.31 2.03 29.82
N GLN A 243 3.76 1.59 30.95
CA GLN A 243 4.52 0.91 31.99
C GLN A 243 5.09 -0.42 31.51
N ASP A 244 4.39 -1.14 30.64
CA ASP A 244 4.86 -2.43 30.09
C ASP A 244 6.11 -2.21 29.22
N ILE A 245 6.15 -1.12 28.45
CA ILE A 245 7.32 -0.76 27.64
C ILE A 245 8.48 -0.33 28.55
N LEU A 246 8.21 0.49 29.59
CA LEU A 246 9.24 0.96 30.52
C LEU A 246 9.88 -0.18 31.31
N SER A 247 9.09 -1.19 31.68
CA SER A 247 9.54 -2.37 32.41
C SER A 247 10.22 -3.42 31.51
N ALA A 248 10.05 -3.34 30.19
CA ALA A 248 10.71 -4.23 29.26
C ALA A 248 12.22 -3.96 29.15
N ASN A 249 13.00 -5.01 28.83
CA ASN A 249 14.43 -4.88 28.62
C ASN A 249 14.72 -3.84 27.52
N ASN A 250 15.69 -2.95 27.75
CA ASN A 250 16.04 -1.86 26.83
C ASN A 250 14.84 -0.96 26.42
N GLN A 251 13.81 -0.88 27.27
CA GLN A 251 12.57 -0.13 27.00
C GLN A 251 11.94 -0.50 25.65
N HIS A 252 12.04 -1.79 25.29
CA HIS A 252 11.62 -2.33 24.01
C HIS A 252 10.67 -3.48 24.22
N LEU A 253 9.41 -3.25 23.86
CA LEU A 253 8.36 -4.26 23.85
C LEU A 253 8.22 -4.84 22.43
N GLU A 254 8.31 -6.16 22.33
CA GLU A 254 8.05 -6.91 21.09
C GLU A 254 6.79 -7.75 21.28
N LEU A 255 5.83 -7.59 20.36
CA LEU A 255 4.55 -8.27 20.39
C LEU A 255 4.37 -9.07 19.10
N LYS A 256 4.15 -10.37 19.22
CA LYS A 256 3.80 -11.22 18.08
C LYS A 256 2.32 -11.08 17.78
N LEU A 257 1.97 -10.67 16.56
CA LEU A 257 0.59 -10.29 16.24
C LEU A 257 -0.40 -11.46 16.33
N SER A 258 0.04 -12.67 15.96
CA SER A 258 -0.81 -13.87 16.01
C SER A 258 -1.18 -14.32 17.43
N GLU A 259 -0.43 -13.88 18.44
CA GLU A 259 -0.65 -14.22 19.86
C GLU A 259 -1.44 -13.14 20.61
N GLN A 260 -1.80 -12.04 19.95
CA GLN A 260 -2.54 -10.94 20.57
C GLN A 260 -4.03 -11.28 20.71
N PRO A 261 -4.70 -10.75 21.75
CA PRO A 261 -6.12 -10.98 21.95
C PRO A 261 -6.94 -10.49 20.74
N ASN A 262 -7.99 -11.22 20.40
CA ASN A 262 -8.92 -10.91 19.30
C ASN A 262 -8.34 -10.99 17.88
N VAL A 263 -7.14 -11.55 17.70
CA VAL A 263 -6.57 -11.76 16.35
C VAL A 263 -7.03 -13.11 15.80
N ASN A 264 -7.79 -13.09 14.71
CA ASN A 264 -8.06 -14.29 13.91
C ASN A 264 -6.97 -14.48 12.85
N ALA A 265 -5.99 -15.32 13.17
CA ALA A 265 -4.89 -15.65 12.27
C ALA A 265 -5.13 -16.94 11.44
N GLU A 266 -6.36 -17.47 11.35
CA GLU A 266 -6.63 -18.74 10.64
C GLU A 266 -6.14 -18.71 9.19
N ASN A 267 -6.40 -17.61 8.49
CA ASN A 267 -6.06 -17.42 7.08
C ASN A 267 -4.60 -17.01 6.83
N TRP A 268 -3.75 -16.94 7.87
CA TRP A 268 -2.35 -16.54 7.71
C TRP A 268 -1.48 -17.76 7.41
N ASN A 269 -0.41 -17.56 6.64
CA ASN A 269 0.60 -18.59 6.45
C ASN A 269 1.28 -18.93 7.79
N LYS A 270 1.65 -20.20 8.01
CA LYS A 270 2.31 -20.65 9.25
C LYS A 270 3.56 -19.83 9.58
N GLU A 271 4.44 -19.59 8.59
CA GLU A 271 5.67 -18.82 8.81
C GLU A 271 5.34 -17.36 9.17
N MET A 272 4.30 -16.78 8.56
CA MET A 272 3.82 -15.42 8.87
C MET A 272 3.29 -15.32 10.31
N LYS A 273 2.53 -16.32 10.78
CA LYS A 273 2.04 -16.36 12.17
C LYS A 273 3.17 -16.29 13.18
N GLU A 274 4.29 -16.96 12.90
CA GLU A 274 5.43 -17.02 13.83
C GLU A 274 6.31 -15.77 13.79
N ASN A 275 6.34 -15.05 12.66
CA ASN A 275 7.36 -14.04 12.38
C ASN A 275 6.84 -12.62 12.17
N LEU A 276 5.53 -12.39 12.13
CA LEU A 276 4.96 -11.04 12.07
C LEU A 276 4.86 -10.44 13.47
N VAL A 277 5.68 -9.42 13.73
CA VAL A 277 5.79 -8.79 15.05
C VAL A 277 5.67 -7.27 14.96
N THR A 278 5.30 -6.66 16.07
CA THR A 278 5.37 -5.20 16.26
C THR A 278 6.29 -4.86 17.41
N HIS A 279 7.13 -3.87 17.19
CA HIS A 279 8.08 -3.35 18.14
C HIS A 279 7.65 -1.96 18.60
N LEU A 280 7.63 -1.77 19.92
CA LEU A 280 7.42 -0.49 20.55
C LEU A 280 8.65 -0.19 21.39
N LYS A 281 9.45 0.79 20.95
CA LYS A 281 10.63 1.24 21.69
C LYS A 281 10.41 2.64 22.23
N LEU A 282 10.55 2.78 23.55
CA LEU A 282 10.35 4.05 24.24
C LEU A 282 11.70 4.68 24.59
N TYR A 283 11.81 6.00 24.40
CA TYR A 283 12.98 6.79 24.73
C TYR A 283 12.66 7.77 25.86
N THR A 284 13.45 7.72 26.93
CA THR A 284 13.23 8.47 28.19
C THR A 284 14.14 9.68 28.37
N ASN A 285 15.02 9.96 27.40
CA ASN A 285 16.05 11.01 27.47
C ASN A 285 15.50 12.45 27.56
N TYR A 286 14.18 12.65 27.43
CA TYR A 286 13.53 13.95 27.39
C TYR A 286 12.74 14.21 28.67
N SER A 287 12.79 15.44 29.18
CA SER A 287 12.20 15.80 30.47
C SER A 287 10.68 15.85 30.46
N ASP A 288 10.09 16.26 29.34
CA ASP A 288 8.70 16.68 29.17
C ASP A 288 7.80 15.63 28.50
N LYS A 289 8.37 14.74 27.67
CA LYS A 289 7.60 13.76 26.89
C LYS A 289 8.37 12.45 26.66
N TYR A 290 7.65 11.42 26.24
CA TYR A 290 8.23 10.18 25.73
C TYR A 290 8.18 10.17 24.20
N TYR A 291 9.26 9.71 23.57
CA TYR A 291 9.24 9.33 22.16
C TYR A 291 9.06 7.83 22.07
N ILE A 292 8.13 7.39 21.24
CA ILE A 292 7.86 5.96 21.04
C ILE A 292 7.99 5.66 19.56
N LYS A 293 8.91 4.74 19.23
CA LYS A 293 9.07 4.19 17.89
C LYS A 293 8.23 2.93 17.78
N ALA A 294 7.17 2.99 16.98
CA ALA A 294 6.28 1.88 16.66
C ALA A 294 6.59 1.36 15.25
N VAL A 295 7.06 0.13 15.16
CA VAL A 295 7.51 -0.50 13.90
C VAL A 295 6.88 -1.88 13.78
N ILE A 296 6.27 -2.16 12.63
CA ILE A 296 5.92 -3.52 12.24
C ILE A 296 7.10 -4.16 11.50
N GLU A 297 7.37 -5.41 11.80
CA GLU A 297 8.44 -6.19 11.17
C GLU A 297 7.94 -7.57 10.79
N ASN A 298 8.27 -7.98 9.57
CA ASN A 298 8.16 -9.36 9.11
C ASN A 298 9.53 -10.02 9.19
N LYS A 299 9.70 -10.94 10.16
CA LYS A 299 10.97 -11.63 10.40
C LYS A 299 11.18 -12.86 9.50
N THR A 300 10.22 -13.24 8.66
CA THR A 300 10.33 -14.45 7.84
C THR A 300 11.49 -14.32 6.88
N LEU A 301 12.41 -15.29 6.89
CA LEU A 301 13.60 -15.29 6.04
C LEU A 301 13.37 -16.14 4.79
N ILE A 302 13.60 -15.55 3.62
CA ILE A 302 13.56 -16.25 2.33
C ILE A 302 14.94 -16.18 1.68
N PRO A 303 15.54 -17.32 1.27
CA PRO A 303 16.79 -17.33 0.52
C PRO A 303 16.73 -16.48 -0.74
N LYS A 304 17.83 -15.79 -1.09
CA LYS A 304 17.89 -14.88 -2.25
C LYS A 304 17.47 -15.55 -3.57
N ASP A 305 17.86 -16.81 -3.81
CA ASP A 305 17.46 -17.59 -5.00
C ASP A 305 15.94 -17.88 -5.06
N LYS A 306 15.23 -17.73 -3.94
CA LYS A 306 13.79 -18.00 -3.80
C LYS A 306 12.97 -16.73 -3.59
N PHE A 307 13.61 -15.57 -3.54
CA PHE A 307 12.95 -14.28 -3.43
C PHE A 307 12.70 -13.75 -4.83
N SER A 308 11.43 -13.75 -5.26
CA SER A 308 10.99 -13.14 -6.52
C SER A 308 9.51 -12.79 -6.37
N LEU A 309 9.09 -11.66 -6.94
CA LEU A 309 7.71 -11.18 -6.90
C LEU A 309 6.74 -12.14 -7.60
N SER A 310 7.24 -12.91 -8.56
CA SER A 310 6.48 -13.95 -9.26
C SER A 310 6.26 -15.21 -8.41
N LYS A 311 7.03 -15.43 -7.33
CA LYS A 311 6.93 -16.64 -6.52
C LYS A 311 5.75 -16.57 -5.55
N GLU A 312 4.95 -17.64 -5.52
CA GLU A 312 3.78 -17.78 -4.66
C GLU A 312 4.15 -17.61 -3.17
N LYS A 313 5.30 -18.15 -2.76
CA LYS A 313 5.77 -18.08 -1.37
C LYS A 313 5.96 -16.63 -0.90
N VAL A 314 6.55 -15.76 -1.73
CA VAL A 314 6.77 -14.34 -1.36
C VAL A 314 5.43 -13.61 -1.27
N ASN A 315 4.52 -13.87 -2.20
CA ASN A 315 3.16 -13.29 -2.19
C ASN A 315 2.39 -13.67 -0.92
N GLN A 316 2.40 -14.95 -0.52
CA GLN A 316 1.69 -15.44 0.66
C GLN A 316 2.25 -14.92 1.99
N LEU A 317 3.51 -14.51 2.00
CA LEU A 317 4.21 -14.01 3.20
C LEU A 317 4.28 -12.49 3.26
N SER A 318 3.82 -11.79 2.22
CA SER A 318 3.79 -10.32 2.19
C SER A 318 2.48 -9.80 2.79
N CYS A 319 2.56 -8.66 3.48
CA CYS A 319 1.38 -7.96 4.00
C CYS A 319 1.13 -6.71 3.15
N PHE A 320 -0.05 -6.62 2.56
CA PHE A 320 -0.42 -5.56 1.60
C PHE A 320 -1.20 -4.45 2.29
N GLN A 321 -1.07 -3.22 1.79
CA GLN A 321 -1.71 -2.04 2.38
C GLN A 321 -1.47 -1.96 3.89
N THR A 322 -0.25 -2.28 4.30
CA THR A 322 0.10 -2.39 5.71
C THR A 322 0.21 -1.00 6.33
N GLU A 323 -0.44 -0.82 7.47
CA GLU A 323 -0.58 0.45 8.14
C GLU A 323 -0.38 0.30 9.65
N VAL A 324 0.37 1.24 10.22
CA VAL A 324 0.55 1.42 11.65
C VAL A 324 -0.10 2.75 12.04
N ARG A 325 -1.17 2.67 12.84
CA ARG A 325 -1.91 3.82 13.35
C ARG A 325 -1.84 3.83 14.87
N ILE A 326 -1.65 5.00 15.46
CA ILE A 326 -1.58 5.22 16.90
C ILE A 326 -2.66 6.23 17.26
N GLU A 327 -3.47 5.90 18.26
CA GLU A 327 -4.55 6.74 18.76
C GLU A 327 -4.31 7.08 20.23
N SER A 328 -4.30 8.37 20.54
CA SER A 328 -4.19 8.89 21.90
C SER A 328 -4.61 10.36 21.94
N GLU A 329 -5.25 10.77 23.03
CA GLU A 329 -5.57 12.18 23.29
C GLU A 329 -4.35 12.99 23.75
N LYS A 330 -3.26 12.31 24.13
CA LYS A 330 -2.05 12.91 24.73
C LYS A 330 -0.86 12.99 23.76
N LEU A 331 -1.12 12.95 22.45
CA LEU A 331 -0.09 13.15 21.43
C LEU A 331 0.48 14.57 21.53
N LEU A 332 1.80 14.69 21.41
CA LEU A 332 2.51 15.95 21.49
C LEU A 332 3.26 16.23 20.18
N PRO A 333 3.58 17.51 19.88
CA PRO A 333 4.48 17.83 18.78
C PRO A 333 5.79 17.07 18.90
N PHE A 334 6.18 16.42 17.81
CA PHE A 334 7.39 15.63 17.70
C PHE A 334 8.64 16.50 17.69
N ARG A 335 8.61 17.64 17.00
CA ARG A 335 9.76 18.56 16.97
C ARG A 335 9.65 19.56 18.11
N ASP A 336 10.67 19.59 18.96
CA ASP A 336 10.96 20.77 19.77
C ASP A 336 11.72 21.74 18.88
N TYR A 337 11.13 22.88 18.52
CA TYR A 337 11.88 23.99 17.92
C TYR A 337 12.84 24.54 18.98
N LYS A 338 13.95 23.85 19.20
CA LYS A 338 15.06 24.38 20.00
C LYS A 338 15.80 25.39 19.13
N ALA A 339 15.96 26.59 19.65
CA ALA A 339 16.87 27.57 19.08
C ALA A 339 18.30 27.02 19.16
N HIS A 340 18.74 26.31 18.13
CA HIS A 340 20.15 26.01 17.96
C HIS A 340 20.88 27.33 17.69
N LEU A 341 21.93 27.60 18.47
CA LEU A 341 22.73 28.82 18.29
C LEU A 341 23.44 28.88 16.93
N TYR A 342 23.67 27.72 16.29
CA TYR A 342 24.42 27.58 15.05
C TYR A 342 23.53 27.07 13.90
N LYS A 343 22.44 27.78 13.63
CA LYS A 343 21.69 27.61 12.38
C LYS A 343 22.19 28.58 11.33
N THR A 344 22.20 28.15 10.07
CA THR A 344 22.38 29.06 8.94
C THR A 344 21.22 30.08 8.92
N ASP A 345 21.40 31.21 8.24
CA ASP A 345 20.32 32.21 8.16
C ASP A 345 19.12 31.67 7.37
N GLU A 346 19.34 30.76 6.41
CA GLU A 346 18.29 30.04 5.70
C GLU A 346 17.48 29.14 6.64
N ASP A 347 18.14 28.33 7.48
CA ASP A 347 17.46 27.46 8.45
C ASP A 347 16.65 28.27 9.48
N LYS A 348 17.17 29.41 9.93
CA LYS A 348 16.43 30.33 10.82
C LYS A 348 15.20 30.90 10.14
N MET A 349 15.31 31.24 8.84
CA MET A 349 14.20 31.75 8.05
C MET A 349 13.12 30.67 7.87
N LEU A 350 13.51 29.42 7.58
CA LEU A 350 12.61 28.28 7.49
C LEU A 350 11.92 27.99 8.82
N ASP A 351 12.67 27.95 9.92
CA ASP A 351 12.10 27.80 11.27
C ASP A 351 11.05 28.89 11.55
N TYR A 352 11.35 30.14 11.21
CA TYR A 352 10.41 31.25 11.41
C TYR A 352 9.14 31.08 10.57
N LEU A 353 9.30 30.71 9.28
CA LEU A 353 8.18 30.50 8.36
C LEU A 353 7.28 29.33 8.79
N TYR A 354 7.87 28.29 9.38
CA TYR A 354 7.17 27.05 9.75
C TYR A 354 6.97 26.84 11.25
N ARG A 355 7.24 27.84 12.10
CA ARG A 355 7.13 27.72 13.57
C ARG A 355 5.74 27.26 14.04
N ASP A 356 4.70 27.68 13.33
CA ASP A 356 3.30 27.39 13.64
C ASP A 356 2.81 26.09 12.97
N LYS A 357 3.68 25.41 12.21
CA LYS A 357 3.45 24.09 11.61
C LYS A 357 4.05 23.03 12.51
N LEU A 358 3.19 22.41 13.31
CA LEU A 358 3.56 21.32 14.20
C LEU A 358 3.60 19.99 13.43
N ALA A 359 4.70 19.26 13.58
CA ALA A 359 4.81 17.88 13.15
C ALA A 359 4.58 16.97 14.37
N PHE A 360 3.77 15.92 14.23
CA PHE A 360 3.42 15.03 15.36
C PHE A 360 4.12 13.68 15.31
N GLY A 361 4.81 13.38 14.21
CA GLY A 361 5.70 12.23 14.14
C GLY A 361 6.54 12.20 12.88
N ILE A 362 7.34 11.14 12.78
CA ILE A 362 8.22 10.86 11.66
C ILE A 362 8.05 9.41 11.23
N GLY A 363 8.11 9.13 9.94
CA GLY A 363 8.07 7.78 9.41
C GLY A 363 9.47 7.17 9.24
N HIS A 364 9.55 5.84 9.33
CA HIS A 364 10.72 5.01 9.06
C HIS A 364 10.35 4.06 7.93
N ASN A 365 10.97 4.18 6.74
CA ASN A 365 10.60 3.46 5.51
C ASN A 365 9.12 3.66 5.07
N THR A 366 8.48 4.73 5.55
CA THR A 366 7.12 5.13 5.23
C THR A 366 6.98 6.63 5.51
N ALA A 367 5.98 7.30 4.95
CA ALA A 367 5.65 8.66 5.37
C ALA A 367 4.73 8.62 6.59
N CYS A 368 4.51 9.78 7.21
CA CYS A 368 3.69 9.90 8.40
C CYS A 368 2.64 11.00 8.20
N THR A 369 1.40 10.69 8.56
CA THR A 369 0.25 11.61 8.51
C THR A 369 -0.51 11.55 9.83
N TRP A 370 -1.26 12.60 10.15
CA TRP A 370 -1.99 12.73 11.42
C TRP A 370 -3.29 13.50 11.20
N GLU A 371 -4.18 13.45 12.19
CA GLU A 371 -5.42 14.24 12.16
C GLU A 371 -5.07 15.72 11.94
N ASN A 372 -5.73 16.37 10.97
CA ASN A 372 -5.53 17.79 10.67
C ASN A 372 -6.03 18.66 11.84
N ALA A 373 -5.20 18.80 12.87
CA ALA A 373 -5.47 19.68 13.98
C ALA A 373 -5.01 21.09 13.60
N GLN A 374 -5.93 21.92 13.12
CA GLN A 374 -5.68 23.36 13.06
C GLN A 374 -5.52 23.84 14.52
N SER A 375 -4.44 24.59 14.76
CA SER A 375 -4.03 25.06 16.09
C SER A 375 -5.21 25.55 16.94
N PRO A 376 -5.30 25.20 18.25
CA PRO A 376 -4.26 24.60 19.09
C PRO A 376 -4.52 23.13 19.45
N ASN A 377 -5.37 22.41 18.69
CA ASN A 377 -5.72 21.04 19.07
C ASN A 377 -4.54 20.08 18.81
N THR A 378 -4.35 19.10 19.67
CA THR A 378 -3.50 17.94 19.42
C THR A 378 -4.28 16.94 18.57
N PRO A 379 -3.65 16.26 17.60
CA PRO A 379 -4.31 15.21 16.83
C PRO A 379 -4.67 14.06 17.76
N ARG A 380 -5.80 13.39 17.50
CA ARG A 380 -6.19 12.17 18.22
C ARG A 380 -5.52 10.92 17.67
N TRP A 381 -4.98 11.01 16.45
CA TRP A 381 -4.32 9.89 15.81
C TRP A 381 -3.16 10.33 14.90
N ILE A 382 -2.20 9.42 14.75
CA ILE A 382 -1.07 9.51 13.83
C ILE A 382 -0.87 8.15 13.16
N GLN A 383 -0.44 8.14 11.89
CA GLN A 383 -0.50 6.97 11.03
C GLN A 383 0.62 6.95 10.00
N SER A 384 1.09 5.77 9.63
CA SER A 384 1.96 5.57 8.46
C SER A 384 1.18 5.75 7.16
N THR A 385 1.77 6.38 6.15
CA THR A 385 1.18 6.46 4.81
C THR A 385 2.23 6.28 3.73
N PHE A 386 1.82 5.70 2.61
CA PHE A 386 2.63 5.58 1.40
C PHE A 386 2.17 6.51 0.28
N LEU A 387 1.13 7.29 0.55
CA LEU A 387 0.64 8.36 -0.31
C LEU A 387 0.43 9.62 0.56
N PRO A 388 1.51 10.31 0.96
CA PRO A 388 1.37 11.53 1.74
C PRO A 388 0.70 12.62 0.91
N GLU A 389 -0.29 13.29 1.51
CA GLU A 389 -0.99 14.40 0.89
C GLU A 389 -0.69 15.69 1.65
N TYR A 390 -0.44 16.77 0.92
CA TYR A 390 -0.34 18.10 1.48
C TYR A 390 -1.26 19.04 0.74
N ASP A 391 -2.09 19.77 1.48
CA ASP A 391 -2.94 20.81 0.91
C ASP A 391 -2.14 22.12 0.82
N VAL A 392 -1.79 22.49 -0.41
CA VAL A 392 -1.14 23.76 -0.69
C VAL A 392 -2.18 24.86 -0.53
N LYS A 393 -2.11 25.61 0.57
CA LYS A 393 -2.99 26.75 0.79
C LYS A 393 -2.86 27.72 -0.37
N ASN A 394 -4.00 28.15 -0.90
CA ASN A 394 -4.03 29.15 -1.96
C ASN A 394 -3.31 30.42 -1.46
N GLN A 395 -2.31 30.88 -2.22
CA GLN A 395 -1.64 32.14 -1.96
C GLN A 395 -2.35 33.20 -2.79
N SER A 396 -3.31 33.89 -2.17
CA SER A 396 -3.88 35.09 -2.76
C SER A 396 -3.10 36.31 -2.29
N SER A 397 -2.80 37.21 -3.24
CA SER A 397 -2.30 38.56 -2.95
C SER A 397 -3.42 39.50 -2.47
N GLU A 398 -4.68 39.03 -2.47
CA GLU A 398 -5.81 39.81 -1.99
C GLU A 398 -5.79 39.87 -0.46
N THR A 399 -5.60 41.08 0.05
CA THR A 399 -5.73 41.37 1.48
C THR A 399 -6.71 42.53 1.64
N ASP A 400 -7.66 42.38 2.56
CA ASP A 400 -8.63 43.44 2.89
C ASP A 400 -7.96 44.64 3.57
N LYS A 401 -6.73 44.43 4.06
CA LYS A 401 -5.96 45.41 4.82
C LYS A 401 -5.24 46.44 3.94
N ILE A 402 -5.10 46.18 2.63
CA ILE A 402 -4.34 47.06 1.73
C ILE A 402 -5.14 47.34 0.45
N LYS A 403 -5.59 48.59 0.29
CA LYS A 403 -6.25 49.07 -0.93
C LYS A 403 -5.32 48.91 -2.13
N GLY A 404 -5.83 48.37 -3.23
CA GLY A 404 -5.03 48.04 -4.43
C GLY A 404 -4.36 49.24 -5.06
N ASP A 405 -4.93 50.42 -4.88
CA ASP A 405 -4.43 51.70 -5.39
C ASP A 405 -3.06 52.11 -4.79
N ILE A 406 -2.65 51.50 -3.67
CA ILE A 406 -1.42 51.84 -2.96
C ILE A 406 -0.22 51.01 -3.45
N LEU A 407 -0.46 49.84 -4.04
CA LEU A 407 0.59 48.91 -4.47
C LEU A 407 0.35 48.47 -5.92
N ASN A 408 1.02 49.12 -6.88
CA ASN A 408 0.99 48.73 -8.29
C ASN A 408 1.40 47.25 -8.52
N ILE A 409 2.22 46.69 -7.62
CA ILE A 409 2.61 45.28 -7.67
C ILE A 409 1.42 44.33 -7.43
N LYS A 410 0.35 44.79 -6.76
CA LYS A 410 -0.89 44.03 -6.55
C LYS A 410 -1.60 43.75 -7.87
N ASN A 411 -1.58 44.70 -8.81
CA ASN A 411 -2.16 44.49 -10.14
C ASN A 411 -1.37 43.47 -10.97
N LEU A 412 -0.08 43.26 -10.64
CA LEU A 412 0.80 42.29 -11.32
C LEU A 412 0.79 40.91 -10.65
N SER A 413 0.31 40.79 -9.41
CA SER A 413 0.35 39.55 -8.64
C SER A 413 -0.97 38.77 -8.64
N VAL A 414 -2.03 39.30 -9.23
CA VAL A 414 -3.28 38.57 -9.50
C VAL A 414 -3.13 37.78 -10.79
N TYR A 415 -2.56 36.58 -10.69
CA TYR A 415 -2.72 35.54 -11.71
C TYR A 415 -3.89 34.63 -11.27
N ASN A 416 -4.85 34.41 -12.17
CA ASN A 416 -6.10 33.64 -12.00
C ASN A 416 -7.33 34.35 -11.37
N SER A 417 -7.64 35.57 -11.82
CA SER A 417 -9.00 36.10 -11.71
C SER A 417 -9.77 35.94 -13.04
N HIS A 418 -9.99 34.71 -13.47
CA HIS A 418 -10.99 34.43 -14.50
C HIS A 418 -12.05 33.48 -13.93
N THR A 419 -13.26 34.05 -13.87
CA THR A 419 -14.62 33.50 -13.74
C THR A 419 -14.82 32.02 -14.01
#